data_AF-A0A1G1I930-F1
#
_entry.id   AF-A0A1G1I930-F1
#
_cell.length_a   1.000
_cell.length_b   1.000
_cell.length_c   1.000
_cell.angle_alpha   90.00
_cell.angle_beta   90.00
_cell.angle_gamma   90.00
#
_symmetry.space_group_name_H-M   'P 1'
#
loop_
_entity.id
_entity.type
_entity.pdbx_description
1 polymer ?
#
loop_
_entity_poly.entity_id
_entity_poly.type
_entity_poly.pdbx_seq_one_letter_code
_entity_poly.pdbx_strand_id
1 'polypeptide(L)'
;MEIMPMTQFRILWSALLILALTVSPQAVRADDECMAADEEQRTKADVAAALKAEKSAKQAELFIAYQSIADHYCAHLFDKNGKDLQARAKANLPKLGRDLAKAAEAKGLLYSNEPVYTIVGAKKDKNGNTISEGTRRANERASAFAWLETSGDHNEANRVMLKAAHAKSDNLEFFKTAWDVDNGRYEQVDRKTGERKPYASPAAYRQELQKIASANADRLMKAEEKDAAGLSGSAMDVGMASGRSMEKLKAASDWMKFLPNGDKPARARAEQRGDTIMKRSDPTFTQMNAKAYYEFAGSSKAKEKLAQLEKKSEESARAMEKSAEKVKGAVTIEKSEADQKKFKKGKADLEKELGF
;
A
#
# COMPACT_ATOMS: atom_id res chain seq x y z
N MET A 1 -19.00 -84.60 39.98
CA MET A 1 -19.58 -83.34 39.48
C MET A 1 -19.19 -82.28 40.50
N GLU A 2 -17.96 -81.81 40.39
CA GLU A 2 -17.36 -80.86 41.32
C GLU A 2 -17.07 -79.57 40.56
N ILE A 3 -17.57 -78.51 41.16
CA ILE A 3 -17.60 -77.14 40.68
C ILE A 3 -16.20 -76.58 40.85
N MET A 4 -15.48 -76.36 39.75
CA MET A 4 -14.21 -75.65 39.79
C MET A 4 -14.45 -74.13 39.95
N PRO A 5 -13.63 -73.44 40.76
CA PRO A 5 -13.97 -72.15 41.36
C PRO A 5 -13.74 -70.96 40.41
N MET A 6 -14.64 -69.96 40.51
CA MET A 6 -14.62 -68.64 39.83
C MET A 6 -13.33 -67.80 40.03
N THR A 7 -12.35 -68.28 40.80
CA THR A 7 -11.09 -67.57 41.05
C THR A 7 -10.05 -67.76 39.94
N GLN A 8 -10.13 -68.81 39.13
CA GLN A 8 -9.17 -69.02 38.02
C GLN A 8 -9.50 -68.21 36.76
N PHE A 9 -10.78 -67.91 36.51
CA PHE A 9 -11.20 -67.08 35.37
C PHE A 9 -10.81 -65.60 35.53
N ARG A 10 -10.74 -65.07 36.76
CA ARG A 10 -10.32 -63.68 37.02
C ARG A 10 -8.82 -63.47 36.84
N ILE A 11 -7.98 -64.45 37.15
CA ILE A 11 -6.51 -64.32 37.04
C ILE A 11 -6.07 -64.37 35.57
N LEU A 12 -6.71 -65.21 34.75
CA LEU A 12 -6.45 -65.27 33.30
C LEU A 12 -6.88 -63.99 32.55
N TRP A 13 -7.97 -63.35 32.98
CA TRP A 13 -8.40 -62.06 32.40
C TRP A 13 -7.51 -60.89 32.83
N SER A 14 -7.03 -60.87 34.08
CA SER A 14 -6.07 -59.85 34.54
C SER A 14 -4.70 -60.01 33.87
N ALA A 15 -4.24 -61.23 33.60
CA ALA A 15 -3.00 -61.47 32.86
C ALA A 15 -3.13 -61.10 31.37
N LEU A 16 -4.29 -61.33 30.73
CA LEU A 16 -4.52 -60.91 29.34
C LEU A 16 -4.67 -59.39 29.21
N LEU A 17 -5.22 -58.69 30.22
CA LEU A 17 -5.30 -57.23 30.24
C LEU A 17 -3.92 -56.58 30.48
N ILE A 18 -3.03 -57.21 31.25
CA ILE A 18 -1.65 -56.74 31.43
C ILE A 18 -0.79 -57.03 30.18
N LEU A 19 -1.05 -58.12 29.44
CA LEU A 19 -0.39 -58.37 28.16
C LEU A 19 -0.94 -57.47 27.02
N ALA A 20 -2.23 -57.11 27.05
CA ALA A 20 -2.82 -56.18 26.09
C ALA A 20 -2.40 -54.72 26.34
N LEU A 21 -2.06 -54.35 27.59
CA LEU A 21 -1.48 -53.04 27.93
C LEU A 21 0.04 -52.96 27.72
N THR A 22 0.72 -54.08 27.46
CA THR A 22 2.17 -54.12 27.17
C THR A 22 2.52 -54.44 25.71
N VAL A 23 1.50 -54.68 24.86
CA VAL A 23 1.62 -54.68 23.39
C VAL A 23 0.83 -53.51 22.81
N SER A 24 0.97 -52.34 23.43
CA SER A 24 1.01 -51.10 22.66
C SER A 24 2.49 -50.81 22.45
N PRO A 25 2.99 -50.63 21.21
CA PRO A 25 4.32 -50.08 21.01
C PRO A 25 4.26 -48.58 21.34
N GLN A 26 4.02 -48.25 22.61
CA GLN A 26 4.64 -47.10 23.24
C GLN A 26 5.95 -47.60 23.86
N ALA A 27 6.75 -48.30 23.03
CA ALA A 27 8.17 -48.09 23.12
C ALA A 27 8.31 -46.57 23.00
N VAL A 28 8.80 -45.96 24.07
CA VAL A 28 9.46 -44.66 24.02
C VAL A 28 10.66 -44.85 23.08
N ARG A 29 10.37 -44.94 21.79
CA ARG A 29 11.32 -44.53 20.77
C ARG A 29 11.35 -43.03 20.95
N ALA A 30 12.55 -42.50 21.15
CA ALA A 30 12.77 -41.13 20.73
C ALA A 30 12.33 -41.09 19.27
N ASP A 31 11.15 -40.55 19.00
CA ASP A 31 10.70 -40.29 17.66
C ASP A 31 11.70 -39.26 17.11
N ASP A 32 12.69 -39.75 16.36
CA ASP A 32 13.36 -39.04 15.28
C ASP A 32 12.30 -38.71 14.23
N GLU A 33 11.33 -37.88 14.61
CA GLU A 33 10.20 -37.48 13.78
C GLU A 33 10.68 -36.35 12.89
N CYS A 34 11.66 -36.67 12.05
CA CYS A 34 12.24 -35.62 11.26
C CYS A 34 11.21 -35.18 10.20
N MET A 35 10.56 -36.10 9.47
CA MET A 35 9.61 -35.74 8.39
C MET A 35 8.76 -36.93 7.88
N ALA A 36 7.64 -36.62 7.22
CA ALA A 36 6.87 -37.56 6.40
C ALA A 36 7.62 -37.98 5.11
N ALA A 37 7.18 -39.05 4.42
CA ALA A 37 7.92 -39.63 3.29
C ALA A 37 8.11 -38.69 2.08
N ASP A 38 7.14 -37.81 1.83
CA ASP A 38 7.18 -36.78 0.79
C ASP A 38 8.14 -35.64 1.15
N GLU A 39 8.16 -35.24 2.41
CA GLU A 39 9.10 -34.27 2.97
C GLU A 39 10.55 -34.81 2.98
N GLU A 40 10.74 -36.11 3.26
CA GLU A 40 12.04 -36.80 3.11
C GLU A 40 12.56 -36.73 1.67
N GLN A 41 11.71 -37.06 0.69
CA GLN A 41 12.10 -37.02 -0.72
C GLN A 41 12.50 -35.60 -1.16
N ARG A 42 11.74 -34.59 -0.71
CA ARG A 42 12.02 -33.18 -0.97
C ARG A 42 13.35 -32.74 -0.37
N THR A 43 13.60 -33.09 0.89
CA THR A 43 14.83 -32.71 1.59
C THR A 43 16.05 -33.34 0.95
N LYS A 44 15.96 -34.61 0.53
CA LYS A 44 17.03 -35.26 -0.25
C LYS A 44 17.31 -34.52 -1.56
N ALA A 45 16.26 -34.05 -2.24
CA ALA A 45 16.40 -33.29 -3.47
C ALA A 45 17.05 -31.91 -3.23
N ASP A 46 16.66 -31.19 -2.19
CA ASP A 46 17.23 -29.89 -1.82
C ASP A 46 18.71 -30.04 -1.42
N VAL A 47 19.06 -31.03 -0.59
CA VAL A 47 20.45 -31.36 -0.23
C VAL A 47 21.28 -31.71 -1.45
N ALA A 48 20.77 -32.56 -2.35
CA ALA A 48 21.47 -32.90 -3.59
C ALA A 48 21.65 -31.67 -4.50
N ALA A 49 20.65 -30.80 -4.59
CA ALA A 49 20.70 -29.56 -5.36
C ALA A 49 21.76 -28.59 -4.81
N ALA A 50 21.83 -28.41 -3.49
CA ALA A 50 22.84 -27.55 -2.86
C ALA A 50 24.26 -28.10 -3.04
N LEU A 51 24.48 -29.41 -2.82
CA LEU A 51 25.79 -30.04 -3.06
C LEU A 51 26.23 -29.94 -4.53
N LYS A 52 25.27 -29.99 -5.47
CA LYS A 52 25.52 -29.76 -6.89
C LYS A 52 25.85 -28.30 -7.17
N ALA A 53 25.11 -27.37 -6.56
CA ALA A 53 25.32 -25.94 -6.74
C ALA A 53 26.66 -25.48 -6.15
N GLU A 54 27.13 -26.06 -5.04
CA GLU A 54 28.46 -25.79 -4.45
C GLU A 54 29.61 -26.09 -5.42
N LYS A 55 29.41 -27.07 -6.32
CA LYS A 55 30.38 -27.44 -7.37
C LYS A 55 30.24 -26.58 -8.63
N SER A 56 29.18 -25.80 -8.72
CA SER A 56 28.94 -24.90 -9.84
C SER A 56 29.51 -23.51 -9.54
N ALA A 57 29.97 -22.80 -10.57
CA ALA A 57 30.37 -21.40 -10.42
C ALA A 57 29.17 -20.42 -10.42
N LYS A 58 27.94 -20.92 -10.24
CA LYS A 58 26.71 -20.14 -10.40
C LYS A 58 26.17 -19.67 -9.05
N GLN A 59 26.61 -18.49 -8.62
CA GLN A 59 26.29 -17.93 -7.30
C GLN A 59 24.78 -17.80 -7.02
N ALA A 60 23.96 -17.42 -8.00
CA ALA A 60 22.52 -17.27 -7.81
C ALA A 60 21.80 -18.61 -7.59
N GLU A 61 22.22 -19.67 -8.30
CA GLU A 61 21.70 -21.03 -8.08
C GLU A 61 22.13 -21.56 -6.71
N LEU A 62 23.38 -21.29 -6.30
CA LEU A 62 23.88 -21.63 -4.97
C LEU A 62 23.12 -20.91 -3.86
N PHE A 63 22.84 -19.61 -4.02
CA PHE A 63 22.06 -18.84 -3.06
C PHE A 63 20.67 -19.46 -2.83
N ILE A 64 19.96 -19.80 -3.90
CA ILE A 64 18.60 -20.38 -3.80
C ILE A 64 18.63 -21.75 -3.15
N ALA A 65 19.61 -22.58 -3.52
CA ALA A 65 19.77 -23.90 -2.91
C ALA A 65 20.10 -23.81 -1.41
N TYR A 66 20.98 -22.88 -1.04
CA TYR A 66 21.28 -22.61 0.38
C TYR A 66 20.08 -22.05 1.14
N GLN A 67 19.26 -21.20 0.51
CA GLN A 67 18.03 -20.69 1.14
C GLN A 67 17.08 -21.83 1.53
N SER A 68 16.91 -22.83 0.67
CA SER A 68 16.06 -24.00 0.97
C SER A 68 16.59 -24.86 2.13
N ILE A 69 17.90 -24.82 2.42
CA ILE A 69 18.52 -25.67 3.44
C ILE A 69 18.77 -24.94 4.75
N ALA A 70 19.02 -23.64 4.72
CA ALA A 70 19.49 -22.91 5.89
C ALA A 70 18.60 -23.14 7.11
N ASP A 71 17.28 -23.08 6.99
CA ASP A 71 16.37 -23.32 8.12
C ASP A 71 15.77 -24.73 8.15
N HIS A 72 16.32 -25.64 7.35
CA HIS A 72 15.81 -27.00 7.24
C HIS A 72 16.36 -27.92 8.33
N TYR A 73 15.58 -28.12 9.40
CA TYR A 73 15.98 -28.86 10.61
C TYR A 73 16.57 -30.25 10.32
N CYS A 74 15.99 -30.98 9.37
CA CYS A 74 16.36 -32.36 9.05
C CYS A 74 17.37 -32.54 7.92
N ALA A 75 17.88 -31.45 7.33
CA ALA A 75 18.79 -31.57 6.18
C ALA A 75 20.10 -32.31 6.52
N HIS A 76 20.52 -32.26 7.79
CA HIS A 76 21.72 -32.93 8.29
C HIS A 76 21.68 -34.46 8.10
N LEU A 77 20.49 -35.08 8.14
CA LEU A 77 20.33 -36.53 7.97
C LEU A 77 20.70 -37.03 6.56
N PHE A 78 20.71 -36.13 5.57
CA PHE A 78 20.95 -36.48 4.16
C PHE A 78 22.27 -35.93 3.60
N ASP A 79 23.01 -35.14 4.39
CA ASP A 79 24.38 -34.74 4.05
C ASP A 79 25.35 -35.90 4.33
N LYS A 80 25.45 -36.82 3.36
CA LYS A 80 26.28 -38.03 3.44
C LYS A 80 27.76 -37.78 3.74
N ASN A 81 28.24 -36.55 3.61
CA ASN A 81 29.62 -36.19 3.87
C ASN A 81 29.84 -35.65 5.30
N GLY A 82 28.78 -35.45 6.09
CA GLY A 82 28.87 -34.99 7.48
C GLY A 82 29.50 -33.60 7.65
N LYS A 83 29.51 -32.76 6.60
CA LYS A 83 30.24 -31.47 6.61
C LYS A 83 29.38 -30.28 7.04
N ASP A 84 28.23 -30.53 7.66
CA ASP A 84 27.32 -29.50 8.14
C ASP A 84 26.92 -28.50 7.03
N LEU A 85 26.34 -29.03 5.95
CA LEU A 85 25.81 -28.23 4.83
C LEU A 85 24.87 -27.11 5.30
N GLN A 86 24.09 -27.35 6.35
CA GLN A 86 23.21 -26.34 6.93
C GLN A 86 24.00 -25.18 7.54
N ALA A 87 25.03 -25.44 8.36
CA ALA A 87 25.86 -24.37 8.88
C ALA A 87 26.60 -23.62 7.76
N ARG A 88 27.08 -24.32 6.72
CA ARG A 88 27.68 -23.65 5.55
C ARG A 88 26.68 -22.74 4.84
N ALA A 89 25.45 -23.21 4.63
CA ALA A 89 24.39 -22.40 4.03
C ALA A 89 24.11 -21.15 4.87
N LYS A 90 23.89 -21.31 6.18
CA LYS A 90 23.67 -20.18 7.12
C LYS A 90 24.84 -19.18 7.11
N ALA A 91 26.08 -19.67 7.12
CA ALA A 91 27.26 -18.83 7.17
C ALA A 91 27.50 -18.04 5.86
N ASN A 92 27.20 -18.65 4.70
CA ASN A 92 27.54 -18.07 3.39
C ASN A 92 26.40 -17.27 2.75
N LEU A 93 25.14 -17.53 3.11
CA LEU A 93 23.97 -16.85 2.53
C LEU A 93 24.06 -15.31 2.56
N PRO A 94 24.42 -14.66 3.69
CA PRO A 94 24.53 -13.20 3.71
C PRO A 94 25.59 -12.66 2.73
N LYS A 95 26.73 -13.35 2.60
CA LYS A 95 27.78 -12.94 1.66
C LYS A 95 27.32 -13.10 0.22
N LEU A 96 26.73 -14.26 -0.13
CA LEU A 96 26.20 -14.51 -1.46
C LEU A 96 25.11 -13.49 -1.84
N GLY A 97 24.20 -13.19 -0.91
CA GLY A 97 23.16 -12.17 -1.09
C GLY A 97 23.77 -10.80 -1.39
N ARG A 98 24.78 -10.36 -0.63
CA ARG A 98 25.49 -9.10 -0.88
C ARG A 98 26.22 -9.07 -2.22
N ASP A 99 26.89 -10.16 -2.60
CA ASP A 99 27.63 -10.21 -3.87
C ASP A 99 26.68 -10.17 -5.07
N LEU A 100 25.55 -10.89 -5.02
CA LEU A 100 24.48 -10.84 -6.02
C LEU A 100 23.81 -9.46 -6.07
N ALA A 101 23.59 -8.85 -4.91
CA ALA A 101 23.01 -7.51 -4.82
C ALA A 101 23.93 -6.45 -5.43
N LYS A 102 25.24 -6.52 -5.17
CA LYS A 102 26.24 -5.64 -5.82
C LYS A 102 26.23 -5.80 -7.34
N ALA A 103 26.14 -7.03 -7.84
CA ALA A 103 26.05 -7.29 -9.27
C ALA A 103 24.76 -6.73 -9.89
N ALA A 104 23.62 -6.82 -9.18
CA ALA A 104 22.35 -6.22 -9.61
C ALA A 104 22.39 -4.68 -9.55
N GLU A 105 22.98 -4.10 -8.51
CA GLU A 105 23.17 -2.65 -8.36
C GLU A 105 24.04 -2.07 -9.47
N ALA A 106 25.12 -2.78 -9.85
CA ALA A 106 25.97 -2.40 -10.99
C ALA A 106 25.23 -2.37 -12.33
N LYS A 107 24.14 -3.15 -12.45
CA LYS A 107 23.24 -3.16 -13.62
C LYS A 107 22.09 -2.14 -13.50
N GLY A 108 22.05 -1.34 -12.44
CA GLY A 108 20.96 -0.40 -12.17
C GLY A 108 19.66 -1.04 -11.65
N LEU A 109 19.67 -2.34 -11.33
CA LEU A 109 18.51 -3.07 -10.82
C LEU A 109 18.36 -2.85 -9.31
N LEU A 110 18.06 -1.63 -8.89
CA LEU A 110 18.02 -1.28 -7.46
C LEU A 110 16.84 -1.92 -6.72
N TYR A 111 15.63 -1.79 -7.26
CA TYR A 111 14.41 -2.25 -6.63
C TYR A 111 13.45 -2.90 -7.63
N SER A 112 12.86 -4.01 -7.21
CA SER A 112 11.74 -4.72 -7.82
C SER A 112 11.05 -5.54 -6.73
N ASN A 113 9.74 -5.72 -6.84
CA ASN A 113 8.96 -6.64 -6.01
C ASN A 113 9.01 -8.10 -6.53
N GLU A 114 9.76 -8.35 -7.60
CA GLU A 114 9.95 -9.71 -8.12
C GLU A 114 10.80 -10.57 -7.18
N PRO A 115 10.44 -11.85 -6.98
CA PRO A 115 11.23 -12.76 -6.20
C PRO A 115 12.59 -13.05 -6.85
N VAL A 116 13.55 -13.47 -6.04
CA VAL A 116 14.89 -13.86 -6.49
C VAL A 116 14.93 -15.17 -7.29
N TYR A 117 13.80 -15.90 -7.31
CA TYR A 117 13.64 -17.12 -8.09
C TYR A 117 12.27 -17.20 -8.76
N THR A 118 12.19 -17.94 -9.85
CA THR A 118 10.93 -18.38 -10.47
C THR A 118 10.77 -19.90 -10.31
N ILE A 119 9.53 -20.38 -10.34
CA ILE A 119 9.23 -21.81 -10.30
C ILE A 119 8.90 -22.27 -11.71
N VAL A 120 9.72 -23.18 -12.26
CA VAL A 120 9.56 -23.70 -13.63
C VAL A 120 9.10 -25.16 -13.58
N GLY A 121 8.11 -25.52 -14.39
CA GLY A 121 7.62 -26.89 -14.48
C GLY A 121 6.71 -27.32 -13.33
N ALA A 122 6.17 -26.37 -12.56
CA ALA A 122 5.10 -26.67 -11.62
C ALA A 122 3.85 -27.14 -12.38
N LYS A 123 3.27 -28.26 -11.96
CA LYS A 123 2.02 -28.75 -12.53
C LYS A 123 0.89 -28.34 -11.61
N LYS A 124 -0.21 -27.90 -12.20
CA LYS A 124 -1.46 -27.63 -11.50
C LYS A 124 -2.52 -28.62 -11.97
N ASP A 125 -3.41 -29.03 -11.06
CA ASP A 125 -4.62 -29.73 -11.46
C ASP A 125 -5.59 -28.79 -12.20
N LYS A 126 -6.72 -29.35 -12.63
CA LYS A 126 -7.77 -28.61 -13.34
C LYS A 126 -8.44 -27.51 -12.48
N ASN A 127 -8.25 -27.56 -11.16
CA ASN A 127 -8.80 -26.61 -10.19
C ASN A 127 -7.78 -25.53 -9.81
N GLY A 128 -6.57 -25.57 -10.37
CA GLY A 128 -5.49 -24.61 -10.10
C GLY A 128 -4.64 -24.95 -8.88
N ASN A 129 -4.83 -26.11 -8.25
CA ASN A 129 -4.02 -26.56 -7.13
C ASN A 129 -2.68 -27.11 -7.64
N THR A 130 -1.58 -26.76 -6.99
CA THR A 130 -0.26 -27.29 -7.33
C THR A 130 -0.21 -28.79 -7.02
N ILE A 131 -0.05 -29.61 -8.06
CA ILE A 131 0.11 -31.07 -7.97
C ILE A 131 1.58 -31.50 -8.07
N SER A 132 2.47 -30.60 -8.50
CA SER A 132 3.91 -30.77 -8.33
C SER A 132 4.57 -29.41 -8.19
N GLU A 133 5.38 -29.24 -7.15
CA GLU A 133 6.23 -28.07 -7.05
C GLU A 133 7.30 -28.13 -8.16
N GLY A 134 7.37 -27.10 -9.01
CA GLY A 134 8.37 -27.01 -10.06
C GLY A 134 9.78 -26.79 -9.49
N THR A 135 10.77 -26.69 -10.36
CA THR A 135 12.14 -26.38 -9.96
C THR A 135 12.32 -24.87 -9.78
N ARG A 136 12.93 -24.46 -8.67
CA ARG A 136 13.35 -23.07 -8.46
C ARG A 136 14.52 -22.75 -9.39
N ARG A 137 14.39 -21.69 -10.19
CA ARG A 137 15.47 -21.12 -11.01
C ARG A 137 15.74 -19.69 -10.60
N ALA A 138 17.00 -19.29 -10.59
CA ALA A 138 17.36 -17.91 -10.32
C ALA A 138 16.69 -16.94 -11.28
N ASN A 139 16.11 -15.88 -10.73
CA ASN A 139 15.62 -14.77 -11.51
C ASN A 139 16.80 -13.84 -11.81
N GLU A 140 17.27 -13.85 -13.06
CA GLU A 140 18.39 -13.02 -13.51
C GLU A 140 18.10 -11.51 -13.45
N ARG A 141 16.82 -11.13 -13.33
CA ARG A 141 16.35 -9.75 -13.20
C ARG A 141 16.06 -9.34 -11.75
N ALA A 142 16.32 -10.23 -10.79
CA ALA A 142 16.13 -9.92 -9.38
C ALA A 142 16.93 -8.68 -8.96
N SER A 143 16.26 -7.78 -8.23
CA SER A 143 16.83 -6.52 -7.81
C SER A 143 17.84 -6.69 -6.67
N ALA A 144 18.72 -5.71 -6.50
CA ALA A 144 19.64 -5.64 -5.38
C ALA A 144 18.89 -5.70 -4.03
N PHE A 145 17.79 -4.96 -3.91
CA PHE A 145 16.90 -5.02 -2.75
C PHE A 145 16.39 -6.44 -2.49
N ALA A 146 15.89 -7.15 -3.52
CA ALA A 146 15.34 -8.49 -3.36
C ALA A 146 16.37 -9.52 -2.87
N TRP A 147 17.61 -9.47 -3.37
CA TRP A 147 18.69 -10.35 -2.88
C TRP A 147 19.02 -10.11 -1.41
N LEU A 148 19.10 -8.84 -0.99
CA LEU A 148 19.42 -8.46 0.38
C LEU A 148 18.30 -8.84 1.35
N GLU A 149 17.05 -8.54 0.98
CA GLU A 149 15.87 -8.95 1.75
C GLU A 149 15.82 -10.46 1.93
N THR A 150 16.03 -11.22 0.85
CA THR A 150 15.98 -12.68 0.91
C THR A 150 17.11 -13.26 1.76
N SER A 151 18.25 -12.57 1.84
CA SER A 151 19.38 -12.96 2.69
C SER A 151 19.23 -12.54 4.16
N GLY A 152 18.21 -11.73 4.48
CA GLY A 152 18.01 -11.15 5.82
C GLY A 152 18.93 -9.97 6.15
N ASP A 153 19.62 -9.39 5.17
CA ASP A 153 20.50 -8.22 5.37
C ASP A 153 19.69 -6.92 5.21
N HIS A 154 18.75 -6.69 6.13
CA HIS A 154 17.80 -5.57 6.07
C HIS A 154 18.47 -4.20 6.12
N ASN A 155 19.62 -4.08 6.79
CA ASN A 155 20.38 -2.83 6.85
C ASN A 155 20.92 -2.43 5.46
N GLU A 156 21.51 -3.37 4.74
CA GLU A 156 22.01 -3.11 3.39
C GLU A 156 20.84 -2.98 2.39
N ALA A 157 19.75 -3.73 2.58
CA ALA A 157 18.52 -3.56 1.79
C ALA A 157 17.96 -2.14 1.95
N ASN A 158 17.96 -1.60 3.16
CA ASN A 158 17.57 -0.22 3.45
C ASN A 158 18.44 0.81 2.72
N ARG A 159 19.77 0.60 2.66
CA ARG A 159 20.67 1.47 1.88
C ARG A 159 20.27 1.49 0.40
N VAL A 160 20.03 0.32 -0.19
CA VAL A 160 19.63 0.21 -1.61
C VAL A 160 18.25 0.83 -1.84
N MET A 161 17.32 0.64 -0.91
CA MET A 161 15.99 1.26 -0.98
C MET A 161 16.08 2.79 -0.96
N LEU A 162 16.90 3.39 -0.07
CA LEU A 162 17.12 4.83 -0.07
C LEU A 162 17.73 5.31 -1.39
N LYS A 163 18.71 4.57 -1.93
CA LYS A 163 19.30 4.89 -3.24
C LYS A 163 18.23 4.90 -4.34
N ALA A 164 17.33 3.93 -4.34
CA ALA A 164 16.20 3.88 -5.28
C ALA A 164 15.20 5.03 -5.04
N ALA A 165 14.93 5.38 -3.78
CA ALA A 165 14.03 6.47 -3.40
C ALA A 165 14.58 7.83 -3.83
N HIS A 166 15.88 8.06 -3.70
CA HIS A 166 16.53 9.25 -4.23
C HIS A 166 16.49 9.31 -5.76
N ALA A 167 16.69 8.18 -6.45
CA ALA A 167 16.60 8.13 -7.91
C ALA A 167 15.18 8.43 -8.43
N LYS A 168 14.15 8.19 -7.60
CA LYS A 168 12.74 8.44 -7.89
C LYS A 168 12.13 9.43 -6.90
N SER A 169 12.87 10.48 -6.57
CA SER A 169 12.57 11.35 -5.42
C SER A 169 11.22 12.06 -5.50
N ASP A 170 10.66 12.25 -6.69
CA ASP A 170 9.37 12.89 -6.93
C ASP A 170 8.20 11.90 -7.06
N ASN A 171 8.48 10.59 -7.02
CA ASN A 171 7.46 9.55 -7.11
C ASN A 171 6.93 9.19 -5.72
N LEU A 172 5.76 9.73 -5.38
CA LEU A 172 5.10 9.51 -4.09
C LEU A 172 4.75 8.03 -3.83
N GLU A 173 4.34 7.28 -4.85
CA GLU A 173 3.99 5.85 -4.69
C GLU A 173 5.22 5.00 -4.38
N PHE A 174 6.34 5.29 -5.04
CA PHE A 174 7.61 4.66 -4.70
C PHE A 174 8.09 5.08 -3.31
N PHE A 175 7.93 6.36 -2.94
CA PHE A 175 8.27 6.83 -1.61
C PHE A 175 7.48 6.10 -0.51
N LYS A 176 6.17 5.88 -0.68
CA LYS A 176 5.35 5.07 0.25
C LYS A 176 5.90 3.67 0.41
N THR A 177 6.32 3.04 -0.70
CA THR A 177 6.97 1.73 -0.67
C THR A 177 8.24 1.74 0.19
N ALA A 178 9.07 2.78 0.08
CA ALA A 178 10.26 2.93 0.90
C ALA A 178 9.91 3.25 2.38
N TRP A 179 8.84 4.00 2.63
CA TRP A 179 8.35 4.30 3.97
C TRP A 179 7.83 3.05 4.68
N ASP A 180 7.12 2.20 3.97
CA ASP A 180 6.48 1.00 4.50
C ASP A 180 7.38 -0.24 4.45
N VAL A 181 8.68 -0.06 4.19
CA VAL A 181 9.65 -1.15 3.98
C VAL A 181 9.76 -2.13 5.17
N ASP A 182 9.41 -1.68 6.37
CA ASP A 182 9.45 -2.51 7.58
C ASP A 182 8.25 -3.46 7.71
N ASN A 183 7.20 -3.25 6.92
CA ASN A 183 5.99 -4.05 6.99
C ASN A 183 6.29 -5.50 6.60
N GLY A 184 6.02 -6.43 7.53
CA GLY A 184 6.29 -7.86 7.35
C GLY A 184 7.75 -8.26 7.62
N ARG A 185 8.63 -7.32 7.98
CA ARG A 185 9.97 -7.65 8.49
C ARG A 185 9.94 -7.93 9.98
N TYR A 186 10.82 -8.82 10.39
CA TYR A 186 10.96 -9.23 11.77
C TYR A 186 12.43 -9.40 12.12
N GLU A 187 12.76 -9.11 13.37
CA GLU A 187 14.07 -9.42 13.92
C GLU A 187 14.29 -10.93 13.99
N GLN A 188 15.55 -11.31 14.22
CA GLN A 188 15.88 -12.69 14.55
C GLN A 188 15.15 -13.09 15.84
N VAL A 189 14.70 -14.34 15.88
CA VAL A 189 14.04 -14.89 17.07
C VAL A 189 15.00 -14.80 18.26
N ASP A 190 14.53 -14.20 19.35
CA ASP A 190 15.28 -14.15 20.59
C ASP A 190 15.47 -15.58 21.11
N ARG A 191 16.73 -16.02 21.23
CA ARG A 191 17.05 -17.40 21.64
C ARG A 191 16.68 -17.72 23.09
N LYS A 192 16.49 -16.71 23.94
CA LYS A 192 16.14 -16.88 25.36
C LYS A 192 14.63 -16.93 25.55
N THR A 193 13.89 -16.10 24.83
CA THR A 193 12.43 -15.97 25.01
C THR A 193 11.62 -16.69 23.94
N GLY A 194 12.24 -17.04 22.80
CA GLY A 194 11.53 -17.56 21.63
C GLY A 194 10.68 -16.51 20.91
N GLU A 195 10.70 -15.26 21.38
CA GLU A 195 9.88 -14.19 20.80
C GLU A 195 10.49 -13.64 19.52
N ARG A 196 9.61 -13.26 18.59
CA ARG A 196 9.99 -12.59 17.34
C ARG A 196 9.44 -11.18 17.32
N LYS A 197 10.32 -10.18 17.37
CA LYS A 197 9.91 -8.77 17.36
C LYS A 197 9.79 -8.25 15.93
N PRO A 198 8.84 -7.33 15.64
CA PRO A 198 8.82 -6.61 14.38
C PRO A 198 10.14 -5.84 14.19
N TYR A 199 10.67 -5.86 12.98
CA TYR A 199 11.87 -5.10 12.65
C TYR A 199 11.53 -3.61 12.54
N ALA A 200 12.40 -2.76 13.07
CA ALA A 200 12.32 -1.31 12.89
C ALA A 200 13.58 -0.81 12.21
N SER A 201 13.42 -0.15 11.06
CA SER A 201 14.53 0.48 10.36
C SER A 201 15.25 1.51 11.25
N PRO A 202 16.59 1.67 11.10
CA PRO A 202 17.35 2.65 11.86
C PRO A 202 16.80 4.07 11.74
N ALA A 203 16.94 4.90 12.78
CA ALA A 203 16.46 6.28 12.79
C ALA A 203 17.02 7.11 11.61
N ALA A 204 18.28 6.86 11.22
CA ALA A 204 18.90 7.52 10.07
C ALA A 204 18.15 7.26 8.75
N TYR A 205 17.63 6.04 8.55
CA TYR A 205 16.82 5.71 7.37
C TYR A 205 15.54 6.56 7.31
N ARG A 206 14.85 6.68 8.45
CA ARG A 206 13.64 7.50 8.58
C ARG A 206 13.91 8.98 8.35
N GLN A 207 15.03 9.49 8.86
CA GLN A 207 15.45 10.87 8.65
C GLN A 207 15.73 11.18 7.17
N GLU A 208 16.37 10.28 6.43
CA GLU A 208 16.60 10.48 4.99
C GLU A 208 15.28 10.52 4.19
N LEU A 209 14.32 9.64 4.51
CA LEU A 209 12.99 9.70 3.89
C LEU A 209 12.25 11.00 4.25
N GLN A 210 12.34 11.46 5.49
CA GLN A 210 11.76 12.75 5.89
C GLN A 210 12.37 13.92 5.11
N LYS A 211 13.67 13.89 4.80
CA LYS A 211 14.30 14.91 3.95
C LYS A 211 13.72 14.91 2.52
N ILE A 212 13.53 13.74 1.92
CA ILE A 212 12.89 13.61 0.59
C ILE A 212 11.46 14.18 0.63
N ALA A 213 10.68 13.82 1.65
CA ALA A 213 9.30 14.32 1.81
C ALA A 213 9.26 15.84 2.01
N SER A 214 10.14 16.38 2.88
CA SER A 214 10.25 17.82 3.12
C SER A 214 10.61 18.57 1.84
N ALA A 215 11.61 18.10 1.09
CA ALA A 215 12.04 18.76 -0.14
C ALA A 215 10.93 18.82 -1.19
N ASN A 216 10.14 17.75 -1.34
CA ASN A 216 9.00 17.74 -2.26
C ASN A 216 7.85 18.63 -1.79
N ALA A 217 7.49 18.55 -0.51
CA ALA A 217 6.48 19.42 0.09
C ALA A 217 6.86 20.90 -0.10
N ASP A 218 8.10 21.27 0.21
CA ASP A 218 8.59 22.65 0.07
C ASP A 218 8.59 23.12 -1.39
N ARG A 219 9.01 22.25 -2.32
CA ARG A 219 8.98 22.55 -3.76
C ARG A 219 7.56 22.82 -4.23
N LEU A 220 6.59 21.99 -3.82
CA LEU A 220 5.19 22.13 -4.18
C LEU A 220 4.57 23.38 -3.55
N MET A 221 4.85 23.66 -2.29
CA MET A 221 4.39 24.89 -1.60
C MET A 221 4.97 26.16 -2.26
N LYS A 222 6.23 26.14 -2.69
CA LYS A 222 6.84 27.28 -3.42
C LYS A 222 6.22 27.46 -4.81
N ALA A 223 5.94 26.37 -5.51
CA ALA A 223 5.28 26.43 -6.81
C ALA A 223 3.83 26.91 -6.69
N GLU A 224 3.12 26.48 -5.64
CA GLU A 224 1.78 26.92 -5.32
C GLU A 224 1.71 28.44 -5.08
N GLU A 225 2.67 29.02 -4.37
CA GLU A 225 2.67 30.46 -4.09
C GLU A 225 2.67 31.29 -5.39
N LYS A 226 3.38 30.81 -6.41
CA LYS A 226 3.40 31.46 -7.73
C LYS A 226 2.04 31.39 -8.42
N ASP A 227 1.36 30.24 -8.35
CA ASP A 227 0.02 30.11 -8.92
C ASP A 227 -1.01 30.94 -8.15
N ALA A 228 -0.87 31.01 -6.83
CA ALA A 228 -1.77 31.76 -5.95
C ALA A 228 -1.73 33.29 -6.19
N ALA A 229 -0.67 33.83 -6.79
CA ALA A 229 -0.62 35.24 -7.17
C ALA A 229 -1.77 35.65 -8.10
N GLY A 230 -2.29 34.71 -8.92
CA GLY A 230 -3.42 34.95 -9.82
C GLY A 230 -4.78 35.08 -9.11
N LEU A 231 -4.87 34.77 -7.81
CA LEU A 231 -6.13 34.86 -7.04
C LEU A 231 -6.61 36.31 -6.84
N SER A 232 -5.73 37.28 -7.06
CA SER A 232 -6.06 38.71 -7.05
C SER A 232 -6.32 39.29 -8.45
N GLY A 233 -6.25 38.47 -9.51
CA GLY A 233 -6.42 38.89 -10.91
C GLY A 233 -7.88 39.06 -11.37
N SER A 234 -8.16 38.89 -12.66
CA SER A 234 -9.54 38.86 -13.17
C SER A 234 -10.31 37.62 -12.68
N ALA A 235 -11.64 37.59 -12.79
CA ALA A 235 -12.42 36.41 -12.41
C ALA A 235 -11.99 35.13 -13.16
N MET A 236 -11.57 35.26 -14.43
CA MET A 236 -11.02 34.15 -15.22
C MET A 236 -9.67 33.67 -14.66
N ASP A 237 -8.79 34.60 -14.26
CA ASP A 237 -7.50 34.27 -13.64
C ASP A 237 -7.69 33.55 -12.31
N VAL A 238 -8.68 33.95 -11.51
CA VAL A 238 -9.00 33.30 -10.24
C VAL A 238 -9.36 31.84 -10.45
N GLY A 239 -10.19 31.51 -11.43
CA GLY A 239 -10.57 30.12 -11.71
C GLY A 239 -9.35 29.25 -12.01
N MET A 240 -8.48 29.72 -12.93
CA MET A 240 -7.26 28.99 -13.32
C MET A 240 -6.23 28.91 -12.17
N ALA A 241 -6.02 30.02 -11.46
CA ALA A 241 -5.12 30.08 -10.31
C ALA A 241 -5.59 29.17 -9.18
N SER A 242 -6.90 29.15 -8.89
CA SER A 242 -7.50 28.32 -7.84
C SER A 242 -7.30 26.83 -8.12
N GLY A 243 -7.55 26.40 -9.36
CA GLY A 243 -7.32 25.00 -9.76
C GLY A 243 -5.86 24.58 -9.54
N ARG A 244 -4.91 25.35 -10.08
CA ARG A 244 -3.47 25.04 -10.01
C ARG A 244 -2.90 25.12 -8.59
N SER A 245 -3.29 26.13 -7.81
CA SER A 245 -2.83 26.27 -6.43
C SER A 245 -3.41 25.16 -5.55
N MET A 246 -4.70 24.84 -5.67
CA MET A 246 -5.34 23.77 -4.91
C MET A 246 -4.71 22.39 -5.19
N GLU A 247 -4.45 22.07 -6.47
CA GLU A 247 -3.77 20.83 -6.87
C GLU A 247 -2.41 20.69 -6.16
N LYS A 248 -1.61 21.77 -6.14
CA LYS A 248 -0.30 21.78 -5.48
C LYS A 248 -0.40 21.73 -3.96
N LEU A 249 -1.39 22.37 -3.34
CA LEU A 249 -1.62 22.24 -1.89
C LEU A 249 -1.96 20.81 -1.49
N LYS A 250 -2.81 20.12 -2.27
CA LYS A 250 -3.16 18.71 -2.04
C LYS A 250 -1.94 17.81 -2.21
N ALA A 251 -1.21 17.97 -3.30
CA ALA A 251 0.02 17.22 -3.53
C ALA A 251 1.06 17.48 -2.42
N ALA A 252 1.23 18.73 -1.98
CA ALA A 252 2.12 19.06 -0.86
C ALA A 252 1.65 18.39 0.45
N SER A 253 0.35 18.43 0.74
CA SER A 253 -0.26 17.76 1.89
C SER A 253 0.02 16.26 1.89
N ASP A 254 -0.05 15.60 0.73
CA ASP A 254 0.26 14.17 0.62
C ASP A 254 1.71 13.83 1.02
N TRP A 255 2.67 14.68 0.67
CA TRP A 255 4.06 14.55 1.14
C TRP A 255 4.22 14.93 2.62
N MET A 256 3.49 15.93 3.10
CA MET A 256 3.57 16.40 4.48
C MET A 256 3.04 15.39 5.50
N LYS A 257 2.24 14.39 5.09
CA LYS A 257 1.80 13.27 5.95
C LYS A 257 2.96 12.51 6.59
N PHE A 258 4.15 12.55 5.98
CA PHE A 258 5.35 11.87 6.46
C PHE A 258 6.25 12.76 7.33
N LEU A 259 5.80 13.97 7.65
CA LEU A 259 6.52 14.95 8.45
C LEU A 259 5.85 15.15 9.82
N PRO A 260 6.58 15.57 10.87
CA PRO A 260 6.05 15.68 12.24
C PRO A 260 4.80 16.56 12.39
N ASN A 261 4.69 17.62 11.58
CA ASN A 261 3.57 18.56 11.66
C ASN A 261 2.37 18.17 10.79
N GLY A 262 2.49 17.09 10.01
CA GLY A 262 1.49 16.72 9.02
C GLY A 262 1.23 17.84 8.02
N ASP A 263 0.03 17.85 7.44
CA ASP A 263 -0.40 18.78 6.41
C ASP A 263 -0.91 20.14 6.93
N LYS A 264 -0.73 20.43 8.23
CA LYS A 264 -1.16 21.70 8.86
C LYS A 264 -0.71 22.94 8.08
N PRO A 265 0.55 23.06 7.57
CA PRO A 265 0.97 24.23 6.81
C PRO A 265 0.20 24.42 5.50
N ALA A 266 -0.07 23.32 4.77
CA ALA A 266 -0.85 23.37 3.53
C ALA A 266 -2.30 23.80 3.79
N ARG A 267 -2.91 23.29 4.87
CA ARG A 267 -4.27 23.65 5.28
C ARG A 267 -4.40 25.11 5.73
N ALA A 268 -3.44 25.61 6.52
CA ALA A 268 -3.42 27.01 6.94
C ALA A 268 -3.30 27.95 5.74
N ARG A 269 -2.46 27.58 4.77
CA ARG A 269 -2.32 28.35 3.53
C ARG A 269 -3.58 28.31 2.67
N ALA A 270 -4.27 27.17 2.61
CA ALA A 270 -5.55 27.07 1.92
C ALA A 270 -6.58 28.05 2.51
N GLU A 271 -6.69 28.13 3.84
CA GLU A 271 -7.56 29.11 4.49
C GLU A 271 -7.21 30.55 4.09
N GLN A 272 -5.92 30.89 4.06
CA GLN A 272 -5.44 32.19 3.60
C GLN A 272 -5.84 32.49 2.14
N ARG A 273 -5.81 31.48 1.25
CA ARG A 273 -6.25 31.65 -0.15
C ARG A 273 -7.75 31.88 -0.25
N GLY A 274 -8.55 31.13 0.52
CA GLY A 274 -9.98 31.37 0.64
C GLY A 274 -10.27 32.81 1.10
N ASP A 275 -9.58 33.27 2.14
CA ASP A 275 -9.68 34.64 2.66
C ASP A 275 -9.26 35.69 1.61
N THR A 276 -8.27 35.38 0.76
CA THR A 276 -7.82 36.27 -0.32
C THR A 276 -8.91 36.45 -1.38
N ILE A 277 -9.53 35.36 -1.81
CA ILE A 277 -10.62 35.39 -2.81
C ILE A 277 -11.84 36.14 -2.24
N MET A 278 -12.17 35.93 -0.97
CA MET A 278 -13.32 36.58 -0.32
C MET A 278 -13.16 38.09 -0.09
N LYS A 279 -11.93 38.61 -0.13
CA LYS A 279 -11.63 40.04 -0.01
C LYS A 279 -11.67 40.81 -1.33
N ARG A 280 -11.90 40.12 -2.45
CA ARG A 280 -12.02 40.75 -3.77
C ARG A 280 -13.24 41.67 -3.84
N SER A 281 -13.24 42.60 -4.79
CA SER A 281 -14.37 43.49 -5.07
C SER A 281 -15.54 42.79 -5.77
N ASP A 282 -15.32 41.62 -6.38
CA ASP A 282 -16.29 40.82 -7.14
C ASP A 282 -16.56 39.41 -6.53
N PRO A 283 -16.76 39.28 -5.20
CA PRO A 283 -16.70 38.00 -4.51
C PRO A 283 -17.79 37.01 -4.95
N THR A 284 -18.93 37.50 -5.45
CA THR A 284 -20.08 36.67 -5.86
C THR A 284 -19.73 35.70 -7.01
N PHE A 285 -18.86 36.10 -7.94
CA PHE A 285 -18.48 35.26 -9.08
C PHE A 285 -17.32 34.30 -8.77
N THR A 286 -16.60 34.52 -7.67
CA THR A 286 -15.42 33.74 -7.29
C THR A 286 -15.61 32.92 -6.01
N GLN A 287 -16.74 33.06 -5.31
CA GLN A 287 -17.03 32.40 -4.03
C GLN A 287 -16.90 30.87 -4.07
N MET A 288 -17.21 30.22 -5.20
CA MET A 288 -17.07 28.77 -5.35
C MET A 288 -15.61 28.32 -5.24
N ASN A 289 -14.66 29.14 -5.69
CA ASN A 289 -13.25 28.85 -5.53
C ASN A 289 -12.83 28.96 -4.05
N ALA A 290 -13.31 30.00 -3.34
CA ALA A 290 -13.06 30.15 -1.90
C ALA A 290 -13.63 28.97 -1.09
N LYS A 291 -14.81 28.44 -1.48
CA LYS A 291 -15.41 27.26 -0.88
C LYS A 291 -14.44 26.07 -0.90
N ALA A 292 -13.87 25.74 -2.05
CA ALA A 292 -12.92 24.63 -2.19
C ALA A 292 -11.70 24.78 -1.27
N TYR A 293 -11.20 26.00 -1.09
CA TYR A 293 -10.09 26.29 -0.18
C TYR A 293 -10.44 26.07 1.29
N TYR A 294 -11.61 26.55 1.72
CA TYR A 294 -12.05 26.34 3.10
C TYR A 294 -12.38 24.88 3.40
N GLU A 295 -12.94 24.14 2.43
CA GLU A 295 -13.19 22.69 2.56
C GLU A 295 -11.89 21.94 2.81
N PHE A 296 -10.86 22.23 2.01
CA PHE A 296 -9.55 21.62 2.18
C PHE A 296 -8.86 22.05 3.48
N ALA A 297 -8.98 23.31 3.89
CA ALA A 297 -8.42 23.81 5.14
C ALA A 297 -9.02 23.09 6.36
N GLY A 298 -10.34 22.91 6.39
CA GLY A 298 -11.06 22.12 7.41
C GLY A 298 -10.94 22.62 8.86
N SER A 299 -10.34 23.80 9.09
CA SER A 299 -10.24 24.43 10.41
C SER A 299 -11.62 24.88 10.90
N SER A 300 -11.78 25.13 12.20
CA SER A 300 -13.04 25.66 12.75
C SER A 300 -13.44 26.98 12.09
N LYS A 301 -12.48 27.87 11.84
CA LYS A 301 -12.69 29.14 11.12
C LYS A 301 -13.12 28.90 9.67
N ALA A 302 -12.44 27.99 8.96
CA ALA A 302 -12.80 27.66 7.58
C ALA A 302 -14.21 27.05 7.49
N LYS A 303 -14.60 26.18 8.42
CA LYS A 303 -15.95 25.62 8.52
C LYS A 303 -17.02 26.69 8.76
N GLU A 304 -16.74 27.66 9.62
CA GLU A 304 -17.64 28.79 9.83
C GLU A 304 -17.81 29.63 8.56
N LYS A 305 -16.70 29.88 7.84
CA LYS A 305 -16.73 30.60 6.55
C LYS A 305 -17.50 29.83 5.48
N LEU A 306 -17.39 28.50 5.44
CA LEU A 306 -18.21 27.66 4.57
C LEU A 306 -19.70 27.80 4.88
N ALA A 307 -20.09 27.68 6.14
CA ALA A 307 -21.49 27.82 6.55
C ALA A 307 -22.06 29.21 6.21
N GLN A 308 -21.25 30.27 6.35
CA GLN A 308 -21.64 31.62 5.95
C GLN A 308 -21.83 31.74 4.43
N LEU A 309 -20.98 31.11 3.62
CA LEU A 309 -21.11 31.08 2.17
C LEU A 309 -22.35 30.30 1.73
N GLU A 310 -22.61 29.15 2.35
CA GLU A 310 -23.79 28.33 2.06
C GLU A 310 -25.08 29.08 2.39
N LYS A 311 -25.17 29.69 3.56
CA LYS A 311 -26.31 30.52 3.95
C LYS A 311 -26.58 31.66 2.96
N LYS A 312 -25.52 32.38 2.53
CA LYS A 312 -25.65 33.44 1.52
C LYS A 312 -26.12 32.91 0.16
N SER A 313 -25.64 31.73 -0.24
CA SER A 313 -26.06 31.09 -1.50
C SER A 313 -27.53 30.69 -1.46
N GLU A 314 -28.00 30.15 -0.33
CA GLU A 314 -29.41 29.81 -0.12
C GLU A 314 -30.30 31.06 -0.11
N GLU A 315 -29.89 32.12 0.60
CA GLU A 315 -30.62 33.38 0.63
C GLU A 315 -30.73 34.00 -0.77
N SER A 316 -29.66 33.95 -1.56
CA SER A 316 -29.64 34.42 -2.96
C SER A 316 -30.55 33.58 -3.86
N ALA A 317 -30.53 32.24 -3.70
CA ALA A 317 -31.41 31.34 -4.44
C ALA A 317 -32.88 31.61 -4.12
N ARG A 318 -33.24 31.75 -2.83
CA ARG A 318 -34.59 32.10 -2.38
C ARG A 318 -35.03 33.48 -2.88
N ALA A 319 -34.11 34.45 -2.97
CA ALA A 319 -34.41 35.77 -3.51
C ALA A 319 -34.65 35.75 -5.03
N MET A 320 -33.89 34.94 -5.77
CA MET A 320 -34.12 34.71 -7.20
C MET A 320 -35.44 33.99 -7.46
N GLU A 321 -35.78 32.99 -6.65
CA GLU A 321 -37.07 32.28 -6.74
C GLU A 321 -38.25 33.22 -6.52
N LYS A 322 -38.22 34.02 -5.45
CA LYS A 322 -39.24 35.06 -5.20
C LYS A 322 -39.33 36.09 -6.32
N SER A 323 -38.20 36.45 -6.92
CA SER A 323 -38.17 37.38 -8.06
C SER A 323 -38.76 36.76 -9.32
N ALA A 324 -38.44 35.49 -9.59
CA ALA A 324 -38.98 34.72 -10.71
C ALA A 324 -40.50 34.50 -10.56
N GLU A 325 -40.99 34.23 -9.35
CA GLU A 325 -42.42 34.16 -9.04
C GLU A 325 -43.13 35.51 -9.27
N LYS A 326 -42.52 36.63 -8.84
CA LYS A 326 -43.05 37.97 -9.09
C LYS A 326 -43.11 38.31 -10.58
N VAL A 327 -42.08 37.94 -11.36
CA VAL A 327 -42.07 38.13 -12.82
C VAL A 327 -43.14 37.25 -13.49
N LYS A 328 -43.27 35.98 -13.09
CA LYS A 328 -44.35 35.11 -13.59
C LYS A 328 -45.73 35.68 -13.27
N GLY A 329 -45.92 36.21 -12.05
CA GLY A 329 -47.15 36.87 -11.61
C GLY A 329 -47.45 38.18 -12.34
N ALA A 330 -46.44 38.99 -12.65
CA ALA A 330 -46.59 40.21 -13.43
C ALA A 330 -46.95 39.91 -14.90
N VAL A 331 -46.33 38.88 -15.49
CA VAL A 331 -46.62 38.44 -16.87
C VAL A 331 -48.03 37.85 -17.00
N THR A 332 -48.61 37.26 -15.94
CA THR A 332 -50.02 36.84 -15.94
C THR A 332 -51.01 37.99 -15.70
N ILE A 333 -50.62 39.06 -14.99
CA ILE A 333 -51.50 40.23 -14.74
C ILE A 333 -51.53 41.18 -15.96
N GLU A 334 -50.43 41.32 -16.70
CA GLU A 334 -50.38 42.16 -17.93
C GLU A 334 -51.04 41.51 -19.17
N LYS A 335 -51.42 40.23 -19.11
CA LYS A 335 -52.34 39.63 -20.09
C LYS A 335 -53.80 39.79 -19.65
N SER A 336 -54.16 40.99 -19.21
CA SER A 336 -55.56 41.30 -18.90
C SER A 336 -56.40 41.14 -20.17
N GLU A 337 -57.57 40.51 -20.07
CA GLU A 337 -58.49 40.35 -21.20
C GLU A 337 -58.84 41.68 -21.90
N ALA A 338 -58.65 42.81 -21.20
CA ALA A 338 -58.85 44.15 -21.74
C ALA A 338 -57.83 44.51 -22.83
N ASP A 339 -56.57 44.09 -22.70
CA ASP A 339 -55.52 44.37 -23.69
C ASP A 339 -55.66 43.45 -24.91
N GLN A 340 -56.10 42.20 -24.71
CA GLN A 340 -56.49 41.34 -25.82
C GLN A 340 -57.72 41.87 -26.58
N LYS A 341 -58.71 42.44 -25.89
CA LYS A 341 -59.88 43.07 -26.54
C LYS A 341 -59.49 44.32 -27.32
N LYS A 342 -58.60 45.17 -26.79
CA LYS A 342 -58.09 46.34 -27.50
C LYS A 342 -57.27 45.95 -28.74
N PHE A 343 -56.44 44.90 -28.64
CA PHE A 343 -55.67 44.42 -29.79
C PHE A 343 -56.57 43.82 -30.87
N LYS A 344 -57.59 43.02 -30.51
CA LYS A 344 -58.58 42.50 -31.47
C LYS A 344 -59.38 43.62 -32.12
N LYS A 345 -59.75 44.66 -31.38
CA LYS A 345 -60.46 45.83 -31.91
C LYS A 345 -59.57 46.63 -32.87
N GLY A 346 -58.34 46.96 -32.47
CA GLY A 346 -57.38 47.66 -33.32
C GLY A 346 -57.01 46.87 -34.58
N LYS A 347 -56.95 45.54 -34.50
CA LYS A 347 -56.76 44.66 -35.67
C LYS A 347 -57.96 44.73 -36.64
N ALA A 348 -59.19 44.66 -36.13
CA ALA A 348 -60.39 44.74 -36.96
C ALA A 348 -60.57 46.11 -37.62
N ASP A 349 -60.19 47.20 -36.91
CA ASP A 349 -60.22 48.54 -37.47
C ASP A 349 -59.15 48.71 -38.57
N LEU A 350 -57.96 48.12 -38.41
CA LEU A 350 -56.90 48.13 -39.43
C LEU A 350 -57.26 47.29 -40.67
N GLU A 351 -57.88 46.13 -40.52
CA GLU A 351 -58.32 45.28 -41.63
C GLU A 351 -59.40 46.00 -42.46
N LYS A 352 -60.26 46.79 -41.81
CA LYS A 352 -61.27 47.63 -42.46
C LYS A 352 -60.70 48.83 -43.21
N GLU A 353 -59.63 49.45 -42.70
CA GLU A 353 -58.94 50.55 -43.39
C GLU A 353 -58.04 50.07 -44.54
N LEU A 354 -57.50 48.85 -44.45
CA LEU A 354 -56.62 48.25 -45.47
C LEU A 354 -57.37 47.41 -46.53
N GLY A 355 -58.69 47.25 -46.40
CA GLY A 355 -59.55 46.65 -47.44
C GLY A 355 -59.44 45.14 -47.59
N PHE A 356 -59.15 44.41 -46.51
CA PHE A 356 -59.23 42.94 -46.47
C PHE A 356 -60.62 42.45 -46.05
#